data_AF-A0A974A174-F1
#
_entry.id   AF-A0A974A174-F1
#
_cell.length_a   1.000
_cell.length_b   1.000
_cell.length_c   1.000
_cell.angle_alpha   90.00
_cell.angle_beta   90.00
_cell.angle_gamma   90.00
#
_symmetry.space_group_name_H-M   'P 1'
#
loop_
_entity.id
_entity.type
_entity.pdbx_description
1 polymer ?
#
loop_
_entity_poly.entity_id
_entity_poly.type
_entity_poly.pdbx_seq_one_letter_code
_entity_poly.pdbx_strand_id
1 'polypeptide(L)' 'MSGAWLRFGAVLALLVASTAAVAAPDAETAKRCLRAAYMVYPYKRPGAGPMNGDRLHFFQQCVAQGGSKSAEVPKTD' A
#
# COMPACT_ATOMS: atom_id res chain seq x y z
N MET A 1 -39.70 10.93 -14.15
CA MET A 1 -38.91 9.76 -13.66
C MET A 1 -37.61 9.51 -14.42
N SER A 2 -37.22 10.37 -15.38
CA SER A 2 -36.10 10.09 -16.32
C SER A 2 -34.71 10.56 -15.85
N GLY A 3 -34.63 11.46 -14.86
CA GLY A 3 -33.34 12.04 -14.42
C GLY A 3 -32.48 11.14 -13.53
N ALA A 4 -33.10 10.19 -12.81
CA ALA A 4 -32.38 9.28 -11.92
C ALA A 4 -31.50 8.29 -12.70
N TRP A 5 -31.99 7.79 -13.83
CA TRP A 5 -31.29 6.84 -14.70
C TRP A 5 -30.06 7.47 -15.36
N LEU A 6 -30.17 8.73 -15.79
CA LEU A 6 -29.05 9.50 -16.35
C LEU A 6 -27.94 9.72 -15.31
N ARG A 7 -28.30 9.99 -14.06
CA ARG A 7 -27.32 10.16 -12.97
C ARG A 7 -26.64 8.85 -12.59
N PHE A 8 -27.38 7.76 -12.52
CA PHE A 8 -26.81 6.44 -12.28
C PHE A 8 -25.84 6.02 -13.39
N GLY A 9 -26.20 6.26 -14.66
CA GLY A 9 -25.32 5.99 -15.80
C GLY A 9 -24.02 6.80 -15.75
N ALA A 10 -24.09 8.09 -15.40
CA ALA A 10 -22.92 8.94 -15.28
C ALA A 10 -21.96 8.50 -14.16
N VAL A 11 -22.48 8.12 -12.99
CA VAL A 11 -21.67 7.61 -11.87
C VAL A 11 -21.02 6.27 -12.24
N LEU A 12 -21.75 5.38 -12.90
CA LEU A 12 -21.22 4.09 -13.34
C LEU A 12 -20.11 4.27 -14.40
N ALA A 13 -20.29 5.20 -15.34
CA ALA A 13 -19.27 5.54 -16.33
C ALA A 13 -18.01 6.14 -15.67
N LEU A 14 -18.17 6.98 -14.65
CA LEU A 14 -17.04 7.55 -13.91
C LEU A 14 -16.27 6.47 -13.12
N LEU A 15 -16.98 5.50 -12.52
CA LEU A 15 -16.38 4.37 -11.80
C LEU A 15 -15.61 3.44 -12.74
N VAL A 16 -16.18 3.13 -13.92
CA VAL A 16 -15.50 2.32 -14.95
C VAL A 16 -14.29 3.05 -15.53
N ALA A 17 -14.38 4.36 -15.78
CA ALA A 17 -13.23 5.15 -16.22
C ALA A 17 -12.14 5.28 -15.13
N SER A 18 -12.52 5.17 -13.85
CA SER A 18 -11.61 5.23 -12.71
C SER A 18 -11.02 3.87 -12.33
N THR A 19 -11.25 2.80 -13.12
CA THR A 19 -10.46 1.57 -12.97
C THR A 19 -9.06 1.80 -13.54
N ALA A 20 -8.31 2.74 -12.93
CA ALA A 20 -6.89 2.58 -12.83
C ALA A 20 -6.71 1.23 -12.12
N ALA A 21 -6.35 0.21 -12.89
CA ALA A 21 -6.09 -1.11 -12.37
C ALA A 21 -5.01 -0.96 -11.31
N VAL A 22 -5.43 -0.94 -10.04
CA VAL A 22 -4.54 -1.13 -8.90
C VAL A 22 -4.14 -2.59 -9.03
N ALA A 23 -3.13 -2.85 -9.86
CA ALA A 23 -2.50 -4.15 -9.95
C ALA A 23 -2.05 -4.45 -8.53
N ALA A 24 -2.77 -5.34 -7.86
CA ALA A 24 -2.37 -5.83 -6.56
C ALA A 24 -0.92 -6.30 -6.71
N PRO A 25 -0.04 -5.94 -5.78
CA PRO A 25 1.34 -6.35 -5.88
C PRO A 25 1.42 -7.86 -6.04
N ASP A 26 2.33 -8.31 -6.91
CA ASP A 26 2.60 -9.73 -7.07
C ASP A 26 2.77 -10.38 -5.69
N ALA A 27 2.05 -11.47 -5.45
CA ALA A 27 1.87 -12.02 -4.10
C ALA A 27 3.21 -12.42 -3.46
N GLU A 28 4.15 -12.90 -4.27
CA GLU A 28 5.51 -13.21 -3.85
C GLU A 28 6.30 -11.95 -3.47
N THR A 29 6.16 -10.88 -4.25
CA THR A 29 6.76 -9.56 -3.94
C THR A 29 6.21 -8.97 -2.65
N ALA A 30 4.88 -8.99 -2.46
CA ALA A 30 4.24 -8.52 -1.24
C ALA A 30 4.72 -9.29 0.00
N LYS A 31 4.86 -10.61 -0.11
CA LYS A 31 5.35 -11.48 0.97
C LYS A 31 6.80 -11.16 1.36
N ARG A 32 7.68 -10.93 0.38
CA ARG A 32 9.08 -10.55 0.61
C ARG A 32 9.17 -9.17 1.28
N CYS A 33 8.42 -8.20 0.78
CA CYS A 33 8.40 -6.85 1.35
C CYS A 33 7.81 -6.80 2.76
N LEU A 34 6.76 -7.58 3.05
CA LEU A 34 6.23 -7.72 4.41
C LEU A 34 7.30 -8.29 5.35
N ARG A 35 7.96 -9.39 4.95
CA ARG A 35 9.01 -10.00 5.76
C ARG A 35 10.15 -9.00 6.05
N ALA A 36 10.58 -8.25 5.05
CA ALA A 36 11.60 -7.21 5.23
C ALA A 36 11.13 -6.10 6.18
N ALA A 37 9.88 -5.64 6.04
CA ALA A 37 9.31 -4.61 6.91
C ALA A 37 9.28 -5.03 8.39
N TYR A 38 8.99 -6.30 8.67
CA TYR A 38 9.04 -6.85 10.03
C TYR A 38 10.46 -7.01 10.59
N MET A 39 11.46 -7.18 9.73
CA MET A 39 12.88 -7.26 10.14
C MET A 39 13.44 -5.87 10.45
N VAL A 40 13.10 -4.86 9.65
CA VAL A 40 13.58 -3.48 9.83
C VAL A 40 12.83 -2.75 10.93
N TYR A 41 11.51 -2.93 11.00
CA TYR A 41 10.65 -2.29 12.01
C TYR A 41 10.03 -3.36 12.90
N PRO A 42 10.80 -3.97 13.83
CA PRO A 42 10.28 -4.98 14.74
C PRO A 42 9.16 -4.42 15.62
N TYR A 43 8.34 -5.31 16.16
CA TYR A 43 7.29 -4.91 17.11
C TYR A 43 7.91 -4.15 18.27
N LYS A 44 7.43 -2.94 18.54
CA LYS A 44 7.84 -2.24 19.75
C LYS A 44 7.26 -2.97 20.97
N ARG A 45 8.03 -2.99 22.06
CA ARG A 45 7.57 -3.51 23.37
C ARG A 45 6.33 -2.73 23.85
N PRO A 46 5.43 -3.35 24.63
CA PRO A 46 4.36 -2.62 25.31
C PRO A 46 4.93 -1.42 26.09
N GLY A 47 4.33 -0.25 25.92
CA GLY A 47 4.80 1.01 26.53
C GLY A 47 5.82 1.80 25.69
N ALA A 48 6.35 1.23 24.61
CA ALA A 48 7.01 2.03 23.61
C ALA A 48 5.97 2.91 22.91
N GLY A 49 6.34 4.16 22.62
CA GLY A 49 5.45 5.19 22.06
C GLY A 49 4.69 4.78 20.80
N PRO A 50 3.79 5.65 20.30
CA PRO A 50 2.82 5.33 19.26
C PRO A 50 3.47 4.59 18.08
N MET A 51 2.77 3.56 17.61
CA MET A 51 3.21 2.74 16.48
C MET A 51 3.44 3.66 15.27
N ASN A 52 4.70 3.86 14.89
CA ASN A 52 5.00 4.76 13.79
C ASN A 52 4.61 4.09 12.47
N GLY A 53 4.06 4.86 11.53
CA GLY A 53 3.62 4.40 10.21
C GLY A 53 4.74 3.86 9.32
N ASP A 54 5.99 3.93 9.78
CA ASP A 54 7.22 3.56 9.07
C ASP A 54 7.16 2.15 8.46
N ARG A 55 6.57 1.18 9.17
CA ARG A 55 6.45 -0.19 8.64
C ARG A 55 5.59 -0.24 7.38
N LEU A 56 4.47 0.51 7.37
CA LEU A 56 3.59 0.57 6.21
C LEU A 56 4.26 1.34 5.06
N HIS A 57 4.95 2.43 5.38
CA HIS A 57 5.68 3.23 4.39
C HIS A 57 6.79 2.41 3.70
N PHE A 58 7.60 1.69 4.48
CA PHE A 58 8.62 0.79 3.95
C PHE A 58 8.03 -0.29 3.06
N PHE A 59 6.91 -0.90 3.47
CA PHE A 59 6.23 -1.90 2.67
C PHE A 59 5.79 -1.35 1.31
N GLN A 60 5.15 -0.17 1.30
CA GLN A 60 4.71 0.50 0.07
C GLN A 60 5.88 0.83 -0.86
N GLN A 61 6.99 1.34 -0.32
CA GLN A 61 8.20 1.62 -1.11
C GLN A 61 8.81 0.34 -1.71
N CYS A 62 8.93 -0.73 -0.91
CA CYS A 62 9.47 -2.01 -1.38
C CYS A 62 8.61 -2.62 -2.50
N VAL A 63 7.29 -2.54 -2.34
CA VAL A 63 6.33 -3.01 -3.35
C VAL A 63 6.44 -2.18 -4.64
N ALA A 64 6.51 -0.85 -4.53
CA ALA A 64 6.65 0.05 -5.68
C ALA A 64 7.97 -0.17 -6.45
N GLN A 65 9.02 -0.62 -5.77
CA GLN A 65 10.30 -0.99 -6.35
C GLN A 65 10.34 -2.43 -6.88
N GLY A 66 9.21 -3.13 -6.96
CA GLY A 66 9.16 -4.51 -7.47
C GLY A 66 9.93 -5.51 -6.61
N GLY A 67 10.12 -5.22 -5.32
CA GLY A 67 10.93 -6.04 -4.42
C GLY A 67 12.41 -6.08 -4.78
N SER A 68 12.87 -5.25 -5.72
CA SER A 68 14.29 -5.16 -6.07
C SER A 68 15.03 -4.36 -5.01
N LYS A 69 15.56 -5.11 -4.04
CA LYS A 69 16.44 -4.68 -2.96
C LYS A 69 15.69 -3.88 -1.89
N SER A 70 15.88 -4.32 -0.65
CA SER A 70 15.42 -3.67 0.57
C SER A 70 15.29 -2.18 0.38
N ALA A 71 14.06 -1.64 0.54
CA ALA A 71 13.89 -0.22 0.75
C ALA A 71 14.98 0.21 1.74
N GLU A 72 15.83 1.12 1.33
CA GLU A 72 17.02 1.51 2.08
C GLU A 72 16.57 1.83 3.51
N VAL A 73 17.03 1.03 4.49
CA VAL A 73 16.73 1.29 5.90
C VAL A 73 17.19 2.72 6.14
N PRO A 74 16.30 3.66 6.55
CA PRO A 74 16.74 4.99 6.85
C PRO A 74 17.80 4.88 7.96
N LYS A 75 19.07 5.11 7.61
CA LYS A 75 20.13 5.28 8.62
C LYS A 75 19.71 6.48 9.43
N THR A 76 19.29 6.22 10.66
CA THR A 76 19.11 7.27 11.64
C THR A 76 20.53 7.59 12.12
N ASP A 77 21.03 8.77 11.77
CA ASP A 77 22.20 9.38 12.41
C ASP A 77 21.96 9.54 13.93
#